data_AF-N9TER0-F1
#
_entry.id   AF-N9TER0-F1
#
_cell.length_a   1.000
_cell.length_b   1.000
_cell.length_c   1.000
_cell.angle_alpha   90.00
_cell.angle_beta   90.00
_cell.angle_gamma   90.00
#
_symmetry.space_group_name_H-M   'P 1'
#
loop_
_entity.id
_entity.type
_entity.pdbx_description
1 polymer ?
#
loop_
_entity_poly.entity_id
_entity_poly.type
_entity_poly.pdbx_seq_one_letter_code
_entity_poly.pdbx_strand_id
1 'polypeptide(L)'
;MKLLYLLIATVSLTGCIFGKSSEVKRAEKVLQSFQCNNIESNELATSSISNFYQQSLAANKDKAASYIEQYKNGEDLFDIPLDEVVQQKYQLYKQACQALGGVSTAKGTIAVKATE
;
A
#
# COMPACT_ATOMS: atom_id res chain seq x y z
N MET A 1 -33.35 -34.69 -11.51
CA MET A 1 -33.31 -33.60 -10.50
C MET A 1 -32.49 -34.00 -9.27
N LYS A 2 -31.16 -34.21 -9.38
CA LYS A 2 -30.32 -34.57 -8.22
C LYS A 2 -28.83 -34.15 -8.38
N LEU A 3 -28.37 -33.95 -9.61
CA LEU A 3 -27.02 -33.47 -9.93
C LEU A 3 -26.82 -31.95 -9.80
N LEU A 4 -27.90 -31.16 -9.85
CA LEU A 4 -27.82 -29.69 -9.74
C LEU A 4 -27.45 -29.21 -8.32
N TYR A 5 -27.80 -29.99 -7.29
CA TYR A 5 -27.45 -29.66 -5.91
C TYR A 5 -25.97 -29.90 -5.59
N LEU A 6 -25.26 -30.73 -6.37
CA LEU A 6 -23.84 -30.99 -6.15
C LEU A 6 -22.96 -29.83 -6.64
N LEU A 7 -23.42 -29.06 -7.63
CA LEU A 7 -22.67 -27.94 -8.21
C LEU A 7 -22.73 -26.66 -7.36
N ILE A 8 -23.76 -26.48 -6.53
CA ILE A 8 -23.91 -25.29 -5.68
C ILE A 8 -23.00 -25.38 -4.45
N ALA A 9 -22.66 -26.60 -4.01
CA ALA A 9 -21.77 -26.82 -2.86
C ALA A 9 -20.30 -26.45 -3.13
N THR A 10 -19.83 -26.50 -4.39
CA THR A 10 -18.44 -26.18 -4.73
C THR A 10 -18.18 -24.70 -4.98
N VAL A 11 -19.22 -23.90 -5.27
CA VAL A 11 -19.09 -22.44 -5.50
C VAL A 11 -18.93 -21.65 -4.20
N SER A 12 -19.35 -22.21 -3.06
CA SER A 12 -19.30 -21.50 -1.77
C SER A 12 -17.89 -21.48 -1.14
N LEU A 13 -16.94 -22.25 -1.65
CA LEU A 13 -15.59 -22.35 -1.07
C LEU A 13 -14.53 -21.47 -1.75
N THR A 14 -14.86 -20.79 -2.85
CA THR A 14 -13.89 -19.93 -3.57
C THR A 14 -13.96 -18.45 -3.17
N GLY A 15 -14.90 -18.07 -2.29
CA GLY A 15 -15.13 -16.69 -1.86
C GLY A 15 -13.95 -16.00 -1.16
N CYS A 16 -13.05 -16.75 -0.49
CA CYS A 16 -11.92 -16.16 0.24
C CYS A 16 -10.72 -15.80 -0.64
N ILE A 17 -10.58 -16.40 -1.83
CA ILE A 17 -9.41 -16.19 -2.70
C ILE A 17 -9.58 -14.91 -3.53
N PHE A 18 -10.81 -14.59 -3.93
CA PHE A 18 -11.10 -13.40 -4.74
C PHE A 18 -10.95 -12.09 -3.96
N GLY A 19 -11.18 -12.10 -2.63
CA GLY A 19 -10.95 -10.94 -1.77
C GLY A 19 -9.49 -10.50 -1.77
N LYS A 20 -8.57 -11.45 -1.50
CA LYS A 20 -7.12 -11.19 -1.41
C LYS A 20 -6.54 -10.58 -2.69
N SER A 21 -6.97 -11.05 -3.86
CA SER A 21 -6.50 -10.50 -5.15
C SER A 21 -6.87 -9.03 -5.34
N SER A 22 -8.08 -8.64 -4.91
CA SER A 22 -8.53 -7.25 -5.01
C SER A 22 -7.77 -6.32 -4.05
N GLU A 23 -7.45 -6.79 -2.85
CA GLU A 23 -6.68 -6.07 -1.84
C GLU A 23 -5.25 -5.83 -2.30
N VAL A 24 -4.58 -6.87 -2.83
CA VAL A 24 -3.24 -6.78 -3.41
C VAL A 24 -3.20 -5.70 -4.50
N LYS A 25 -4.17 -5.72 -5.42
CA LYS A 25 -4.22 -4.74 -6.51
C LYS A 25 -4.42 -3.30 -6.00
N ARG A 26 -5.22 -3.09 -4.94
CA ARG A 26 -5.36 -1.77 -4.31
C ARG A 26 -4.07 -1.34 -3.62
N ALA A 27 -3.43 -2.24 -2.89
CA ALA A 27 -2.16 -1.99 -2.22
C ALA A 27 -1.03 -1.66 -3.22
N GLU A 28 -0.91 -2.39 -4.32
CA GLU A 28 0.03 -2.10 -5.41
C GLU A 28 -0.21 -0.72 -6.03
N LYS A 29 -1.48 -0.33 -6.21
CA LYS A 29 -1.83 1.01 -6.71
C LYS A 29 -1.38 2.11 -5.75
N VAL A 30 -1.52 1.90 -4.43
CA VAL A 30 -1.01 2.85 -3.43
C VAL A 30 0.52 2.87 -3.47
N LEU A 31 1.20 1.71 -3.59
CA LEU A 31 2.65 1.63 -3.70
C LEU A 31 3.21 2.43 -4.88
N GLN A 32 2.51 2.43 -6.02
CA GLN A 32 2.88 3.26 -7.19
C GLN A 32 2.89 4.77 -6.90
N SER A 33 2.18 5.21 -5.86
CA SER A 33 2.15 6.61 -5.41
C SER A 33 3.34 6.98 -4.51
N PHE A 34 4.21 6.03 -4.13
CA PHE A 34 5.45 6.29 -3.38
C PHE A 34 6.52 6.93 -4.27
N GLN A 35 6.23 8.17 -4.65
CA GLN A 35 7.09 9.04 -5.41
C GLN A 35 7.18 10.37 -4.67
N CYS A 36 8.42 10.78 -4.39
CA CYS A 36 8.75 12.04 -3.78
C CYS A 36 9.63 12.81 -4.77
N ASN A 37 9.10 13.92 -5.26
CA ASN A 37 9.74 14.74 -6.29
C ASN A 37 10.19 16.07 -5.67
N ASN A 38 11.06 16.80 -6.36
CA ASN A 38 11.56 18.11 -5.93
C ASN A 38 12.35 18.06 -4.61
N ILE A 39 13.06 16.95 -4.33
CA ILE A 39 14.11 16.95 -3.31
C ILE A 39 15.39 17.41 -4.01
N GLU A 40 15.83 18.62 -3.73
CA GLU A 40 17.15 19.08 -4.16
C GLU A 40 18.21 18.45 -3.25
N SER A 41 18.65 17.23 -3.58
CA SER A 41 19.65 16.49 -2.80
C SER A 41 20.96 17.27 -2.59
N ASN A 42 21.25 18.24 -3.46
CA ASN A 42 22.45 19.07 -3.42
C ASN A 42 22.31 20.26 -2.45
N GLU A 43 21.08 20.73 -2.20
CA GLU A 43 20.74 21.80 -1.25
C GLU A 43 20.22 21.25 0.09
N LEU A 44 20.04 19.93 0.17
CA LEU A 44 19.60 19.25 1.38
C LEU A 44 20.75 19.26 2.39
N ALA A 45 20.71 20.22 3.32
CA ALA A 45 21.66 20.31 4.42
C ALA A 45 21.84 18.92 5.04
N THR A 46 23.06 18.37 5.01
CA THR A 46 23.43 16.99 5.40
C THR A 46 23.41 16.77 6.92
N SER A 47 22.35 17.26 7.55
CA SER A 47 22.05 17.08 8.96
C SER A 47 21.62 15.63 9.26
N SER A 48 21.70 15.25 10.54
CA SER A 48 21.10 14.00 11.03
C SER A 48 19.60 13.91 10.73
N ILE A 49 18.92 15.05 10.64
CA ILE A 49 17.47 15.15 10.40
C ILE A 49 17.13 14.82 8.95
N SER A 50 17.85 15.37 7.98
CA SER A 50 17.61 15.06 6.57
C SER A 50 17.94 13.60 6.24
N ASN A 51 19.04 13.08 6.79
CA ASN A 51 19.38 11.66 6.69
C ASN A 51 18.27 10.75 7.26
N PHE A 52 17.70 11.11 8.42
CA PHE A 52 16.59 10.38 9.03
C PHE A 52 15.37 10.32 8.11
N TYR A 53 14.98 11.45 7.52
CA TYR A 53 13.82 11.46 6.62
C TYR A 53 14.09 10.73 5.30
N GLN A 54 15.31 10.79 4.76
CA GLN A 54 15.70 10.00 3.58
C GLN A 54 15.63 8.50 3.87
N GLN A 55 16.15 8.07 5.02
CA GLN A 55 16.04 6.68 5.46
C GLN A 55 14.57 6.29 5.69
N SER A 56 13.76 7.19 6.24
CA SER A 56 12.33 6.97 6.45
C SER A 56 11.58 6.80 5.12
N LEU A 57 11.92 7.56 4.07
CA LEU A 57 11.34 7.39 2.73
C LEU A 57 11.61 5.98 2.18
N ALA A 58 12.88 5.56 2.21
CA ALA A 58 13.29 4.23 1.74
C ALA A 58 12.60 3.14 2.57
N ALA A 59 12.71 3.21 3.89
CA ALA A 59 12.15 2.20 4.79
C ALA A 59 10.62 2.06 4.67
N ASN A 60 9.88 3.16 4.49
CA ASN A 60 8.42 3.08 4.32
C ASN A 60 8.04 2.44 2.98
N LYS A 61 8.75 2.78 1.90
CA LYS A 61 8.53 2.19 0.58
C LYS A 61 8.87 0.69 0.57
N ASP A 62 10.02 0.33 1.11
CA ASP A 62 10.50 -1.05 1.14
C ASP A 62 9.61 -1.94 2.00
N LYS A 63 9.15 -1.45 3.15
CA LYS A 63 8.20 -2.18 4.00
C LYS A 63 6.85 -2.37 3.31
N ALA A 64 6.33 -1.35 2.65
CA ALA A 64 5.07 -1.47 1.90
C ALA A 64 5.16 -2.51 0.78
N ALA A 65 6.27 -2.51 0.01
CA ALA A 65 6.52 -3.52 -1.02
C ALA A 65 6.65 -4.93 -0.42
N SER A 66 7.38 -5.06 0.70
CA SER A 66 7.57 -6.32 1.40
C SER A 66 6.25 -6.90 1.91
N TYR A 67 5.35 -6.08 2.46
CA TYR A 67 4.04 -6.53 2.92
C TYR A 67 3.16 -7.03 1.78
N ILE A 68 3.21 -6.39 0.62
CA ILE A 68 2.47 -6.85 -0.57
C ILE A 68 2.96 -8.23 -1.00
N GLU A 69 4.28 -8.44 -1.04
CA GLU A 69 4.85 -9.73 -1.43
C GLU A 69 4.53 -10.84 -0.41
N GLN A 70 4.69 -10.58 0.88
CA GLN A 70 4.35 -11.54 1.93
C GLN A 70 2.85 -11.93 1.89
N TYR A 71 1.96 -10.94 1.71
CA TYR A 71 0.53 -11.20 1.57
C TYR A 71 0.18 -12.01 0.32
N LYS A 72 0.89 -11.77 -0.81
CA LYS A 72 0.79 -12.58 -2.03
C LYS A 72 1.25 -14.03 -1.81
N ASN A 73 2.23 -14.23 -0.94
CA ASN A 73 2.72 -15.56 -0.54
C ASN A 73 1.78 -16.27 0.45
N GLY A 74 0.67 -15.62 0.86
CA GLY A 74 -0.32 -16.18 1.76
C GLY A 74 -0.04 -15.93 3.23
N GLU A 75 0.95 -15.10 3.56
CA GLU A 75 1.22 -14.70 4.94
C GLU A 75 0.14 -13.72 5.40
N ASP A 76 -0.53 -14.07 6.50
CA ASP A 76 -1.50 -13.20 7.15
C ASP A 76 -0.81 -12.43 8.28
N LEU A 77 -0.36 -11.22 7.97
CA LEU A 77 0.50 -10.42 8.83
C LEU A 77 -0.25 -9.41 9.70
N PHE A 78 -1.51 -9.12 9.37
CA PHE A 78 -2.23 -7.98 9.92
C PHE A 78 -3.71 -8.31 10.14
N ASP A 79 -4.26 -7.83 11.25
CA ASP A 79 -5.70 -7.92 11.55
C ASP A 79 -6.55 -6.90 10.75
N ILE A 80 -5.94 -6.16 9.82
CA ILE A 80 -6.56 -5.13 8.98
C ILE A 80 -6.21 -5.34 7.50
N PRO A 81 -7.02 -4.83 6.55
CA PRO A 81 -6.78 -5.01 5.12
C PRO A 81 -5.40 -4.51 4.66
N LEU A 82 -4.76 -5.26 3.76
CA LEU A 82 -3.41 -4.93 3.26
C LEU A 82 -3.30 -3.51 2.70
N ASP A 83 -4.33 -3.05 1.97
CA ASP A 83 -4.33 -1.72 1.37
C ASP A 83 -4.37 -0.61 2.42
N GLU A 84 -5.00 -0.83 3.58
CA GLU A 84 -4.96 0.12 4.69
C GLU A 84 -3.56 0.21 5.32
N VAL A 85 -2.87 -0.93 5.49
CA VAL A 85 -1.49 -0.95 5.99
C VAL A 85 -0.55 -0.19 5.06
N VAL A 86 -0.67 -0.43 3.75
CA VAL A 86 0.14 0.27 2.74
C VAL A 86 -0.21 1.76 2.69
N GLN A 87 -1.49 2.12 2.87
CA GLN A 87 -1.93 3.51 2.97
C GLN A 87 -1.35 4.22 4.20
N GLN A 88 -1.26 3.55 5.34
CA GLN A 88 -0.61 4.10 6.54
C GLN A 88 0.89 4.36 6.29
N LYS A 89 1.61 3.41 5.67
CA LYS A 89 3.01 3.63 5.25
C LYS A 89 3.14 4.79 4.27
N TYR A 90 2.17 4.96 3.38
CA TYR A 90 2.15 6.08 2.45
C TYR A 90 1.99 7.43 3.14
N GLN A 91 1.20 7.53 4.23
CA GLN A 91 1.11 8.77 5.00
C GLN A 91 2.45 9.15 5.62
N LEU A 92 3.15 8.20 6.24
CA LEU A 92 4.48 8.42 6.81
C LEU A 92 5.51 8.81 5.74
N TYR A 93 5.43 8.15 4.57
CA TYR A 93 6.24 8.51 3.42
C TYR A 93 6.01 9.96 2.98
N LYS A 94 4.75 10.42 2.88
CA LYS A 94 4.44 11.81 2.52
C LYS A 94 4.99 12.81 3.53
N GLN A 95 4.87 12.52 4.83
CA GLN A 95 5.41 13.37 5.88
C GLN A 95 6.93 13.50 5.77
N ALA A 96 7.63 12.37 5.57
CA ALA A 96 9.08 12.39 5.35
C ALA A 96 9.46 13.14 4.06
N CYS A 97 8.67 12.98 2.99
CA CYS A 97 8.87 13.67 1.72
C CYS A 97 8.75 15.19 1.89
N GLN A 98 7.69 15.64 2.57
CA GLN A 98 7.46 17.06 2.86
C GLN A 98 8.52 17.65 3.78
N ALA A 99 8.99 16.89 4.78
CA ALA A 99 10.07 17.32 5.66
C ALA A 99 11.41 17.54 4.92
N LEU A 100 11.59 16.88 3.78
CA LEU A 100 12.74 17.07 2.88
C LEU A 100 12.51 18.17 1.83
N GLY A 101 11.39 18.89 1.90
CA GLY A 101 11.01 19.90 0.91
C GLY A 101 10.40 19.34 -0.37
N GLY A 102 10.20 18.02 -0.45
CA GLY A 102 9.63 17.37 -1.61
C GLY A 102 8.10 17.43 -1.66
N VAL A 103 7.56 17.22 -2.86
CA VAL A 103 6.12 17.06 -3.09
C VAL A 103 5.83 15.63 -3.51
N SER A 104 4.86 15.01 -2.83
CA SER A 104 4.36 13.68 -3.21
C SER A 104 3.15 13.84 -4.13
N THR A 105 3.26 13.34 -5.36
CA THR A 105 2.14 13.30 -6.31
C THR A 105 1.34 12.02 -6.09
N ALA A 106 0.15 12.15 -5.50
CA ALA A 106 -0.83 11.07 -5.53
C ALA A 106 -1.34 10.95 -6.96
N LYS A 107 -0.81 9.99 -7.74
CA LYS A 107 -1.34 9.71 -9.08
C LYS A 107 -2.65 8.94 -8.94
N GLY A 108 -3.72 9.67 -8.66
CA GLY A 108 -5.09 9.17 -8.65
C GLY A 108 -5.84 9.58 -7.39
N THR A 109 -6.76 10.53 -7.57
CA THR A 109 -7.90 10.78 -6.69
C THR A 109 -8.55 9.45 -6.32
N ILE A 110 -8.28 8.95 -5.12
CA ILE A 110 -9.13 7.94 -4.51
C ILE A 110 -10.30 8.74 -3.95
N ALA A 111 -11.33 8.93 -4.78
CA ALA A 111 -12.62 9.39 -4.31
C ALA A 111 -13.14 8.32 -3.34
N VAL A 112 -12.89 8.53 -2.05
CA VAL A 112 -13.66 7.86 -1.00
C VAL A 112 -15.07 8.42 -1.13
N LYS A 113 -15.91 7.76 -1.93
CA LYS A 113 -17.34 7.95 -1.82
C LYS A 113 -17.74 7.41 -0.46
N ALA A 114 -17.83 8.31 0.52
CA ALA A 114 -18.73 8.10 1.64
C ALA A 114 -20.13 7.96 1.04
N THR A 115 -20.71 6.78 1.17
CA THR A 115 -22.12 6.57 0.89
C THR A 115 -22.80 6.66 2.24
N GLU A 116 -23.52 7.76 2.45
CA GLU A 116 -24.57 7.90 3.47
C GLU A 116 -25.73 6.93 3.16
#